data_AF-A0A286XRT6-F1
#
_entry.id   AF-A0A286XRT6-F1
#
_cell.length_a   1.000
_cell.length_b   1.000
_cell.length_c   1.000
_cell.angle_alpha   90.00
_cell.angle_beta   90.00
_cell.angle_gamma   90.00
#
_symmetry.space_group_name_H-M   'P 1'
#
loop_
_entity.id
_entity.type
_entity.pdbx_description
1 polymer ?
#
loop_
_entity_poly.entity_id
_entity_poly.type
_entity_poly.pdbx_seq_one_letter_code
_entity_poly.pdbx_strand_id
1 'polypeptide(L)'
;SSHLWGAEPRRFPPDVVLQPSPALSWRSTGGILDVYVFLGPQPKNVVQQYLEVVGYPFMPPYWALGFHLCRWGYSSTAVLRQVVENMTRAHFPLDVQWNDLDYMDARRDFTFNRDGFADFPATVHELHQGGRRYVMIVDPAISSSGPAGTYRPYDEGVRRGVFITNETGQPLIGKVWPGPTAFPDFTNPEALDWWQDMVSEFHAQVPFDGMWIDMNEPANFVKGSEHGCPDNELENPPYVPGVVDGSLQAATICASSHQFLS
;
A
#
# COMPACT_ATOMS: atom_id res chain seq x y z
N SER A 1 -33.41 17.20 14.14
CA SER A 1 -32.59 17.37 12.93
C SER A 1 -31.20 16.86 13.21
N SER A 2 -30.90 15.64 12.79
CA SER A 2 -29.58 15.02 12.92
C SER A 2 -28.66 15.63 11.85
N HIS A 3 -27.75 16.51 12.27
CA HIS A 3 -26.67 17.02 11.42
C HIS A 3 -25.49 16.06 11.56
N LEU A 4 -24.98 15.54 10.45
CA LEU A 4 -23.76 14.74 10.43
C LEU A 4 -22.57 15.67 10.26
N TRP A 5 -21.53 15.45 11.06
CA TRP A 5 -20.31 16.24 11.07
C TRP A 5 -19.17 15.38 10.53
N GLY A 6 -18.42 15.90 9.57
CA GLY A 6 -17.14 15.34 9.15
C GLY A 6 -16.11 16.44 9.23
N ALA A 7 -15.14 16.32 10.14
CA ALA A 7 -13.94 17.14 10.11
C ALA A 7 -12.76 16.22 9.83
N GLU A 8 -11.88 16.65 8.94
CA GLU A 8 -10.69 15.91 8.53
C GLU A 8 -9.48 16.74 8.97
N PRO A 9 -8.87 16.46 10.14
CA PRO A 9 -7.55 16.96 10.44
C PRO A 9 -6.60 16.37 9.38
N ARG A 10 -6.21 17.18 8.39
CA ARG A 10 -5.44 16.65 7.27
C ARG A 10 -4.06 16.20 7.75
N ARG A 11 -3.74 14.92 7.53
CA ARG A 11 -2.39 14.30 7.50
C ARG A 11 -1.56 14.24 8.79
N PHE A 12 -1.99 14.87 9.89
CA PHE A 12 -1.29 14.76 11.19
C PHE A 12 -2.03 13.82 12.14
N PRO A 13 -1.34 12.93 12.88
CA PRO A 13 -1.96 12.01 13.84
C PRO A 13 -2.93 12.74 14.80
N PRO A 14 -4.25 12.44 14.74
CA PRO A 14 -5.22 13.08 15.61
C PRO A 14 -5.78 12.12 16.68
N ASP A 15 -6.18 12.66 17.82
CA ASP A 15 -7.19 12.03 18.67
C ASP A 15 -8.56 12.68 18.39
N VAL A 16 -9.60 11.83 18.37
CA VAL A 16 -11.00 12.25 18.35
C VAL A 16 -11.66 11.81 19.64
N VAL A 17 -11.83 12.75 20.58
CA VAL A 17 -12.36 12.44 21.91
C VAL A 17 -13.87 12.62 21.94
N LEU A 18 -14.59 11.53 22.20
CA LEU A 18 -16.04 11.52 22.37
C LEU A 18 -16.41 11.67 23.85
N GLN A 19 -17.42 12.49 24.14
CA GLN A 19 -17.88 12.77 25.51
C GLN A 19 -19.38 12.46 25.66
N PRO A 20 -19.84 12.07 26.87
CA PRO A 20 -21.25 11.75 27.13
C PRO A 20 -22.25 12.90 26.92
N SER A 21 -21.77 14.16 26.87
CA SER A 21 -22.56 15.37 26.63
C SER A 21 -22.83 15.64 25.14
N PRO A 22 -23.13 14.57 24.36
CA PRO A 22 -22.69 14.35 22.96
C PRO A 22 -21.81 15.47 22.38
N ALA A 23 -20.57 15.53 22.89
CA ALA A 23 -19.56 16.45 22.39
C ALA A 23 -18.38 15.67 21.80
N LEU A 24 -17.74 16.28 20.81
CA LEU A 24 -16.56 15.74 20.16
C LEU A 24 -15.45 16.80 20.20
N SER A 25 -14.22 16.38 20.50
CA SER A 25 -13.04 17.24 20.47
C SER A 25 -11.98 16.65 19.55
N TRP A 26 -11.53 17.45 18.58
CA TRP A 26 -10.38 17.13 17.72
C TRP A 26 -9.10 17.62 18.39
N ARG A 27 -8.09 16.76 18.48
CA ARG A 27 -6.73 17.13 18.92
C ARG A 27 -5.75 16.63 17.88
N SER A 28 -5.08 17.53 17.17
CA SER A 28 -4.09 17.19 16.15
C SER A 28 -2.71 17.68 16.56
N THR A 29 -1.66 17.01 16.09
CA THR A 29 -0.25 17.32 16.39
C THR A 29 0.38 18.35 15.45
N GLY A 30 -0.33 18.79 14.41
CA GLY A 30 0.19 19.76 13.44
C GLY A 30 -0.85 20.22 12.43
N GLY A 31 -0.40 21.03 11.45
CA GLY A 31 -1.24 21.51 10.35
C GLY A 31 -2.20 22.62 10.74
N ILE A 32 -3.33 22.69 10.03
CA ILE A 32 -4.41 23.68 10.23
C ILE A 32 -5.75 22.99 10.48
N LEU A 33 -6.69 23.72 11.07
CA LEU A 33 -8.09 23.31 11.16
C LEU A 33 -8.84 23.76 9.90
N ASP A 34 -9.02 22.85 8.95
CA ASP A 34 -9.82 23.04 7.74
C ASP A 34 -11.09 22.19 7.83
N VAL A 35 -12.26 22.82 7.93
CA VAL A 35 -13.50 22.16 8.39
C VAL A 35 -14.63 22.33 7.37
N TYR A 36 -15.24 21.20 7.00
CA TYR A 36 -16.41 21.14 6.13
C TYR A 36 -17.63 20.67 6.93
N VAL A 37 -18.83 21.19 6.62
CA VAL A 37 -20.08 20.81 7.30
C VAL A 37 -21.13 20.49 6.25
N PHE A 38 -21.69 19.28 6.31
CA PHE A 38 -22.63 18.75 5.33
C PHE A 38 -24.03 18.62 5.95
N LEU A 39 -25.01 19.34 5.40
CA LEU A 39 -26.30 19.56 6.05
C LEU A 39 -27.39 18.52 5.72
N GLY A 40 -27.20 17.69 4.69
CA GLY A 40 -28.19 16.68 4.31
C GLY A 40 -29.42 17.26 3.58
N PRO A 41 -30.67 16.95 3.97
CA PRO A 41 -31.09 16.49 5.31
C PRO A 41 -31.20 14.97 5.49
N GLN A 42 -31.21 14.17 4.43
CA GLN A 42 -31.14 12.71 4.55
C GLN A 42 -29.68 12.26 4.76
N PRO A 43 -29.40 11.20 5.53
CA PRO A 43 -28.05 10.67 5.69
C PRO A 43 -27.33 10.37 4.36
N LYS A 44 -28.07 9.90 3.35
CA LYS A 44 -27.53 9.67 1.99
C LYS A 44 -27.05 10.96 1.32
N ASN A 45 -27.74 12.08 1.55
CA ASN A 45 -27.35 13.38 0.98
C ASN A 45 -26.09 13.91 1.66
N VAL A 46 -25.91 13.67 2.96
CA VAL A 46 -24.66 14.03 3.67
C VAL A 46 -23.48 13.28 3.04
N VAL A 47 -23.63 11.97 2.82
CA VAL A 47 -22.59 11.18 2.14
C VAL A 47 -22.32 11.72 0.74
N GLN A 48 -23.36 12.05 -0.03
CA GLN A 48 -23.19 12.64 -1.36
C GLN A 48 -22.43 13.97 -1.32
N GLN A 49 -22.80 14.88 -0.42
CA GLN A 49 -22.15 16.19 -0.26
C GLN A 49 -20.67 16.05 0.16
N TYR A 50 -20.36 15.07 1.02
CA TYR A 50 -18.97 14.74 1.34
C TYR A 50 -18.19 14.30 0.10
N LEU A 51 -18.76 13.39 -0.70
CA LEU A 51 -18.14 12.89 -1.93
C LEU A 51 -17.99 13.96 -3.02
N GLU A 52 -18.82 15.00 -3.03
CA GLU A 52 -18.65 16.16 -3.91
C GLU A 52 -17.38 16.97 -3.59
N VAL A 53 -16.90 16.91 -2.34
CA VAL A 53 -15.67 17.60 -1.90
C VAL A 53 -14.43 16.72 -2.08
N VAL A 54 -14.49 15.45 -1.64
CA VAL A 54 -13.31 14.57 -1.64
C VAL A 54 -13.12 13.78 -2.94
N GLY A 55 -14.13 13.76 -3.80
CA GLY A 55 -14.17 12.97 -5.03
C GLY A 55 -15.08 11.75 -4.90
N TYR A 56 -15.78 11.44 -5.99
CA TYR A 56 -16.62 10.25 -6.06
C TYR A 56 -15.79 8.96 -6.16
N PRO A 57 -16.32 7.83 -5.66
CA PRO A 57 -15.69 6.53 -5.86
C PRO A 57 -15.45 6.24 -7.34
N PHE A 58 -14.30 5.64 -7.66
CA PHE A 58 -14.03 5.18 -9.02
C PHE A 58 -15.05 4.11 -9.44
N MET A 59 -15.32 4.01 -10.74
CA MET A 59 -16.17 2.95 -11.28
C MET A 59 -15.34 1.66 -11.43
N PRO A 60 -15.62 0.59 -10.67
CA PRO A 60 -14.86 -0.64 -10.80
C PRO A 60 -15.17 -1.34 -12.14
N PRO A 61 -14.19 -2.07 -12.72
CA PRO A 61 -14.48 -2.94 -13.85
C PRO A 61 -15.44 -4.05 -13.39
N TYR A 62 -16.35 -4.48 -14.28
CA TYR A 62 -17.42 -5.41 -13.90
C TYR A 62 -16.91 -6.71 -13.27
N TRP A 63 -15.76 -7.22 -13.73
CA TRP A 63 -15.16 -8.45 -13.20
C TRP A 63 -14.75 -8.35 -11.72
N ALA A 64 -14.47 -7.13 -11.22
CA ALA A 64 -14.10 -6.90 -9.82
C ALA A 64 -15.28 -7.04 -8.86
N LEU A 65 -16.51 -7.17 -9.39
CA LEU A 65 -17.71 -7.51 -8.62
C LEU A 65 -17.94 -9.02 -8.51
N GLY A 66 -17.15 -9.83 -9.23
CA GLY A 66 -17.19 -11.29 -9.17
C GLY A 66 -16.60 -11.83 -7.86
N PHE A 67 -16.50 -13.16 -7.74
CA PHE A 67 -15.84 -13.77 -6.59
C PHE A 67 -14.32 -13.84 -6.80
N HIS A 68 -13.57 -13.49 -5.76
CA HIS A 68 -12.11 -13.45 -5.73
C HIS A 68 -11.60 -14.49 -4.74
N LEU A 69 -10.51 -15.20 -5.08
CA LEU A 69 -9.90 -16.19 -4.19
C LEU A 69 -8.40 -15.94 -4.04
N CYS A 70 -7.96 -15.82 -2.78
CA CYS A 70 -6.59 -15.51 -2.40
C CYS A 70 -6.15 -16.34 -1.19
N ARG A 71 -4.84 -16.47 -1.01
CA ARG A 71 -4.18 -16.98 0.19
C ARG A 71 -2.70 -16.59 0.14
N TRP A 72 -2.14 -16.27 1.31
CA TRP A 72 -0.71 -16.48 1.57
C TRP A 72 -0.39 -17.97 1.78
N GLY A 73 0.34 -18.56 0.84
CA GLY A 73 0.81 -19.94 0.87
C GLY A 73 0.52 -20.74 -0.39
N TYR A 74 0.08 -20.10 -1.49
CA TYR A 74 0.03 -20.76 -2.79
C TYR A 74 1.44 -20.76 -3.40
N SER A 75 2.24 -21.74 -3.01
CA SER A 75 3.68 -21.78 -3.25
C SER A 75 4.12 -22.18 -4.66
N SER A 76 3.19 -22.50 -5.56
CA SER A 76 3.50 -22.77 -6.97
C SER A 76 2.31 -22.57 -7.89
N THR A 77 2.59 -22.42 -9.19
CA THR A 77 1.58 -22.39 -10.25
C THR A 77 0.77 -23.68 -10.32
N ALA A 78 1.34 -24.82 -9.93
CA ALA A 78 0.62 -26.09 -9.83
C ALA A 78 -0.46 -26.05 -8.74
N VAL A 79 -0.16 -25.50 -7.57
CA VAL A 79 -1.15 -25.32 -6.49
C VAL A 79 -2.24 -24.34 -6.92
N LEU A 80 -1.87 -23.24 -7.56
CA LEU A 80 -2.81 -22.27 -8.13
C LEU A 80 -3.80 -22.94 -9.08
N ARG A 81 -3.31 -23.69 -10.08
CA ARG A 81 -4.16 -24.42 -11.04
C ARG A 81 -5.09 -25.39 -10.34
N GLN A 82 -4.60 -26.13 -9.36
CA GLN A 82 -5.42 -27.08 -8.60
C GLN A 82 -6.55 -26.38 -7.85
N VAL A 83 -6.32 -25.19 -7.29
CA VAL A 83 -7.34 -24.39 -6.61
C VAL A 83 -8.44 -23.97 -7.60
N VAL A 84 -8.05 -23.43 -8.76
CA VAL A 84 -8.99 -23.00 -9.81
C VAL A 84 -9.78 -24.20 -10.35
N GLU A 85 -9.12 -25.34 -10.56
CA GLU A 85 -9.77 -26.57 -11.00
C GLU A 85 -10.80 -27.07 -9.98
N ASN A 86 -10.45 -27.08 -8.69
CA ASN A 86 -11.35 -27.51 -7.63
C ASN A 86 -12.59 -26.61 -7.50
N MET A 87 -12.42 -25.29 -7.57
CA MET A 87 -13.54 -24.33 -7.59
C MET A 87 -14.47 -24.59 -8.77
N THR A 88 -13.89 -24.80 -9.95
CA THR A 88 -14.63 -25.10 -11.18
C THR A 88 -15.40 -26.42 -11.07
N ARG A 89 -14.73 -27.48 -10.58
CA ARG A 89 -15.32 -28.82 -10.39
C ARG A 89 -16.48 -28.81 -9.39
N ALA A 90 -16.38 -27.97 -8.36
CA ALA A 90 -17.43 -27.80 -7.35
C ALA A 90 -18.53 -26.80 -7.76
N HIS A 91 -18.48 -26.25 -8.99
CA HIS A 91 -19.41 -25.24 -9.49
C HIS A 91 -19.47 -23.96 -8.67
N PHE A 92 -18.37 -23.58 -8.01
CA PHE A 92 -18.25 -22.26 -7.39
C PHE A 92 -17.80 -21.23 -8.42
N PRO A 93 -18.53 -20.12 -8.60
CA PRO A 93 -18.08 -19.00 -9.42
C PRO A 93 -16.74 -18.45 -8.91
N LEU A 94 -15.82 -18.17 -9.83
CA LEU A 94 -14.52 -17.57 -9.54
C LEU A 94 -14.10 -16.73 -10.74
N ASP A 95 -14.11 -15.40 -10.58
CA ASP A 95 -13.71 -14.45 -11.63
C ASP A 95 -12.23 -14.10 -11.54
N VAL A 96 -11.65 -14.08 -10.34
CA VAL A 96 -10.31 -13.56 -10.10
C VAL A 96 -9.50 -14.46 -9.17
N GLN A 97 -8.36 -14.93 -9.66
CA GLN A 97 -7.36 -15.64 -8.84
C GLN A 97 -6.30 -14.65 -8.38
N TRP A 98 -5.91 -14.77 -7.11
CA TRP A 98 -4.92 -13.90 -6.50
C TRP A 98 -3.72 -14.70 -6.00
N ASN A 99 -2.55 -14.06 -5.96
CA ASN A 99 -1.42 -14.54 -5.16
C ASN A 99 -0.86 -13.43 -4.27
N ASP A 100 -0.51 -13.88 -3.07
CA ASP A 100 0.34 -13.18 -2.11
C ASP A 100 1.83 -13.30 -2.52
N LEU A 101 2.76 -12.97 -1.63
CA LEU A 101 4.21 -12.87 -1.85
C LEU A 101 4.89 -14.13 -2.41
N ASP A 102 4.22 -15.28 -2.36
CA ASP A 102 4.78 -16.58 -2.77
C ASP A 102 5.24 -16.62 -4.23
N TYR A 103 4.69 -15.77 -5.10
CA TYR A 103 5.09 -15.71 -6.51
C TYR A 103 6.45 -15.05 -6.70
N MET A 104 6.83 -14.13 -5.81
CA MET A 104 8.02 -13.28 -5.95
C MET A 104 9.32 -14.07 -5.75
N ASP A 105 10.41 -13.59 -6.34
CA ASP A 105 11.76 -14.11 -6.05
C ASP A 105 12.31 -13.42 -4.80
N ALA A 106 12.53 -14.21 -3.74
CA ALA A 106 12.94 -13.73 -2.42
C ALA A 106 12.04 -12.59 -1.86
N ARG A 107 10.74 -12.61 -2.18
CA ARG A 107 9.74 -11.60 -1.76
C ARG A 107 10.04 -10.17 -2.26
N ARG A 108 10.71 -10.05 -3.41
CA ARG A 108 11.03 -8.77 -4.04
C ARG A 108 9.98 -8.43 -5.11
N ASP A 109 9.46 -7.22 -5.09
CA ASP A 109 8.54 -6.73 -6.11
C ASP A 109 9.11 -6.85 -7.53
N PHE A 110 8.20 -6.92 -8.51
CA PHE A 110 8.54 -6.99 -9.93
C PHE A 110 9.47 -8.16 -10.32
N THR A 111 9.41 -9.25 -9.54
CA THR A 111 10.09 -10.51 -9.83
C THR A 111 9.13 -11.68 -9.69
N PHE A 112 9.51 -12.85 -10.19
CA PHE A 112 8.87 -14.10 -9.83
C PHE A 112 9.90 -15.23 -9.71
N ASN A 113 9.73 -16.12 -8.74
CA ASN A 113 10.69 -17.20 -8.51
C ASN A 113 10.62 -18.26 -9.61
N ARG A 114 11.77 -18.88 -9.89
CA ARG A 114 11.89 -19.92 -10.93
C ARG A 114 11.70 -21.34 -10.39
N ASP A 115 11.39 -21.49 -9.11
CA ASP A 115 11.18 -22.79 -8.48
C ASP A 115 9.70 -23.21 -8.57
N GLY A 116 8.80 -22.45 -7.93
CA GLY A 116 7.36 -22.72 -7.94
C GLY A 116 6.61 -21.98 -9.05
N PHE A 117 7.20 -20.93 -9.60
CA PHE A 117 6.55 -20.00 -10.54
C PHE A 117 7.30 -19.90 -11.88
N ALA A 118 8.05 -20.93 -12.27
CA ALA A 118 8.83 -20.96 -13.51
C ALA A 118 8.00 -20.65 -14.77
N ASP A 119 6.76 -21.15 -14.83
CA ASP A 119 5.79 -21.03 -15.91
C ASP A 119 4.67 -20.02 -15.60
N PHE A 120 4.94 -19.06 -14.71
CA PHE A 120 3.96 -18.10 -14.24
C PHE A 120 3.28 -17.27 -15.36
N PRO A 121 3.99 -16.74 -16.37
CA PRO A 121 3.34 -16.09 -17.52
C PRO A 121 2.32 -16.98 -18.24
N ALA A 122 2.65 -18.25 -18.46
CA ALA A 122 1.75 -19.21 -19.10
C ALA A 122 0.52 -19.49 -18.24
N THR A 123 0.71 -19.60 -16.93
CA THR A 123 -0.38 -19.80 -15.96
C THR A 123 -1.38 -18.64 -16.00
N VAL A 124 -0.91 -17.39 -16.09
CA VAL A 124 -1.81 -16.22 -16.21
C VAL A 124 -2.56 -16.24 -17.55
N HIS A 125 -1.90 -16.61 -18.65
CA HIS A 125 -2.58 -16.79 -19.93
C HIS A 125 -3.66 -17.89 -19.90
N GLU A 126 -3.45 -18.99 -19.17
CA GLU A 126 -4.46 -20.03 -18.98
C GLU A 126 -5.69 -19.50 -18.21
N LEU A 127 -5.48 -18.66 -17.18
CA LEU A 127 -6.58 -17.98 -16.48
C LEU A 127 -7.41 -17.14 -17.46
N HIS A 128 -6.74 -16.34 -18.29
CA HIS A 128 -7.39 -15.50 -19.31
C HIS A 128 -8.18 -16.32 -20.34
N GLN A 129 -7.61 -17.44 -20.83
CA GLN A 129 -8.30 -18.35 -21.75
C GLN A 129 -9.56 -18.96 -21.11
N GLY A 130 -9.54 -19.17 -19.80
CA GLY A 130 -10.68 -19.60 -19.01
C GLY A 130 -11.67 -18.49 -18.63
N GLY A 131 -11.49 -17.27 -19.12
CA GLY A 131 -12.35 -16.11 -18.82
C GLY A 131 -12.14 -15.50 -17.43
N ARG A 132 -11.03 -15.83 -16.75
CA ARG A 132 -10.67 -15.33 -15.42
C ARG A 132 -9.60 -14.27 -15.49
N ARG A 133 -9.45 -13.52 -14.40
CA ARG A 133 -8.50 -12.41 -14.25
C ARG A 133 -7.51 -12.77 -13.17
N TYR A 134 -6.37 -12.11 -13.17
CA TYR A 134 -5.29 -12.33 -12.22
C TYR A 134 -4.91 -11.05 -11.51
N VAL A 135 -4.84 -11.08 -10.18
CA VAL A 135 -4.40 -9.96 -9.34
C VAL A 135 -3.25 -10.43 -8.46
N MET A 136 -2.21 -9.62 -8.32
CA MET A 136 -1.06 -9.93 -7.47
C MET A 136 -0.87 -8.84 -6.42
N ILE A 137 -0.35 -9.24 -5.27
CA ILE A 137 0.15 -8.30 -4.26
C ILE A 137 1.39 -7.56 -4.79
N VAL A 138 1.55 -6.29 -4.42
CA VAL A 138 2.77 -5.50 -4.62
C VAL A 138 2.96 -4.64 -3.37
N ASP A 139 4.16 -4.68 -2.80
CA ASP A 139 4.49 -3.87 -1.63
C ASP A 139 5.16 -2.55 -2.07
N PRO A 140 5.12 -1.50 -1.24
CA PRO A 140 5.86 -0.27 -1.55
C PRO A 140 7.36 -0.44 -1.32
N ALA A 141 7.78 -1.25 -0.35
CA ALA A 141 9.14 -1.25 0.16
C ALA A 141 10.09 -2.08 -0.74
N ILE A 142 11.07 -1.42 -1.36
CA ILE A 142 11.97 -2.02 -2.35
C ILE A 142 13.24 -2.53 -1.68
N SER A 143 13.54 -3.82 -1.87
CA SER A 143 14.75 -4.46 -1.33
C SER A 143 16.03 -3.70 -1.69
N SER A 144 16.86 -3.40 -0.69
CA SER A 144 18.08 -2.60 -0.82
C SER A 144 19.39 -3.38 -0.60
N SER A 145 19.30 -4.68 -0.32
CA SER A 145 20.42 -5.50 0.15
C SER A 145 21.14 -6.31 -0.95
N GLY A 146 20.68 -6.24 -2.19
CA GLY A 146 21.29 -6.93 -3.33
C GLY A 146 22.57 -6.25 -3.85
N PRO A 147 23.47 -6.98 -4.55
CA PRO A 147 24.60 -6.35 -5.23
C PRO A 147 24.14 -5.32 -6.26
N ALA A 148 24.89 -4.23 -6.42
CA ALA A 148 24.55 -3.18 -7.38
C ALA A 148 24.40 -3.75 -8.80
N GLY A 149 23.35 -3.32 -9.51
CA GLY A 149 23.06 -3.75 -10.89
C GLY A 149 22.34 -5.09 -11.00
N THR A 150 21.90 -5.70 -9.88
CA THR A 150 21.21 -7.00 -9.87
C THR A 150 19.72 -6.90 -9.60
N TYR A 151 19.20 -5.72 -9.21
CA TYR A 151 17.80 -5.53 -8.89
C TYR A 151 17.33 -4.17 -9.38
N ARG A 152 16.91 -4.15 -10.66
CA ARG A 152 16.52 -2.96 -11.40
C ARG A 152 15.56 -2.02 -10.65
N PRO A 153 14.49 -2.50 -9.98
CA PRO A 153 13.61 -1.61 -9.20
C PRO A 153 14.38 -0.74 -8.20
N TYR A 154 15.35 -1.32 -7.49
CA TYR A 154 16.19 -0.58 -6.55
C TYR A 154 17.23 0.28 -7.26
N ASP A 155 18.00 -0.30 -8.18
CA ASP A 155 19.08 0.40 -8.89
C ASP A 155 18.56 1.65 -9.61
N GLU A 156 17.42 1.54 -10.27
CA GLU A 156 16.80 2.64 -10.99
C GLU A 156 16.14 3.65 -10.06
N GLY A 157 15.56 3.18 -8.94
CA GLY A 157 15.02 4.06 -7.91
C GLY A 157 16.12 4.94 -7.28
N VAL A 158 17.30 4.37 -7.00
CA VAL A 158 18.46 5.13 -6.53
C VAL A 158 18.92 6.13 -7.60
N ARG A 159 19.04 5.70 -8.86
CA ARG A 159 19.48 6.56 -9.98
C ARG A 159 18.58 7.78 -10.17
N ARG A 160 17.27 7.59 -9.98
CA ARG A 160 16.23 8.61 -10.17
C ARG A 160 15.92 9.40 -8.89
N GLY A 161 16.45 8.99 -7.74
CA GLY A 161 16.21 9.66 -6.46
C GLY A 161 14.76 9.57 -5.99
N VAL A 162 14.14 8.40 -6.14
CA VAL A 162 12.69 8.21 -5.87
C VAL A 162 12.36 7.81 -4.44
N PHE A 163 13.37 7.53 -3.60
CA PHE A 163 13.16 7.04 -2.24
C PHE A 163 13.05 8.17 -1.22
N ILE A 164 12.26 7.95 -0.17
CA ILE A 164 12.23 8.74 1.05
C ILE A 164 13.64 8.76 1.65
N THR A 165 14.12 9.95 2.04
CA THR A 165 15.49 10.12 2.56
C THR A 165 15.51 10.45 4.06
N ASN A 166 16.61 10.09 4.72
CA ASN A 166 16.91 10.51 6.09
C ASN A 166 17.54 11.93 6.13
N GLU A 167 17.89 12.39 7.33
CA GLU A 167 18.50 13.72 7.57
C GLU A 167 19.83 13.97 6.84
N THR A 168 20.52 12.90 6.40
CA THR A 168 21.78 13.00 5.63
C THR A 168 21.55 13.03 4.11
N GLY A 169 20.29 12.99 3.67
CA GLY A 169 19.91 12.91 2.27
C GLY A 169 20.11 11.53 1.63
N GLN A 170 20.41 10.50 2.42
CA GLN A 170 20.50 9.11 1.95
C GLN A 170 19.13 8.44 2.04
N PRO A 171 18.82 7.43 1.21
CA PRO A 171 17.60 6.65 1.36
C PRO A 171 17.43 6.12 2.79
N LEU A 172 16.25 6.32 3.37
CA LEU A 172 15.90 5.72 4.65
C LEU A 172 15.74 4.21 4.45
N ILE A 173 16.50 3.42 5.22
CA ILE A 173 16.44 1.96 5.17
C ILE A 173 15.63 1.45 6.36
N GLY A 174 14.53 0.77 6.08
CA GLY A 174 13.76 -0.01 7.05
C GLY A 174 13.83 -1.49 6.72
N LYS A 175 12.85 -2.26 7.20
CA LYS A 175 12.80 -3.70 6.99
C LYS A 175 11.38 -4.18 6.74
N VAL A 176 11.17 -4.88 5.63
CA VAL A 176 9.90 -5.53 5.29
C VAL A 176 10.19 -6.97 4.82
N TRP A 177 9.31 -7.58 4.03
CA TRP A 177 9.37 -8.96 3.58
C TRP A 177 10.69 -9.40 2.93
N PRO A 178 11.34 -8.61 2.04
CA PRO A 178 12.62 -8.99 1.45
C PRO A 178 13.84 -8.62 2.31
N GLY A 179 13.65 -8.21 3.56
CA GLY A 179 14.73 -7.75 4.45
C GLY A 179 14.92 -6.24 4.39
N PRO A 180 16.17 -5.73 4.39
CA PRO A 180 16.45 -4.30 4.28
C PRO A 180 15.79 -3.69 3.03
N THR A 181 15.11 -2.56 3.20
CA THR A 181 14.27 -1.95 2.15
C THR A 181 14.31 -0.43 2.20
N ALA A 182 14.26 0.21 1.03
CA ALA A 182 13.99 1.63 0.87
C ALA A 182 12.53 1.86 0.48
N PHE A 183 11.96 3.00 0.87
CA PHE A 183 10.55 3.33 0.64
C PHE A 183 10.41 4.38 -0.46
N PRO A 184 9.71 4.11 -1.57
CA PRO A 184 9.43 5.11 -2.59
C PRO A 184 8.61 6.27 -2.03
N ASP A 185 8.95 7.47 -2.44
CA ASP A 185 8.20 8.68 -2.16
C ASP A 185 7.16 8.91 -3.25
N PHE A 186 5.94 8.39 -3.07
CA PHE A 186 4.85 8.55 -4.03
C PHE A 186 4.30 9.99 -4.12
N THR A 187 4.88 10.95 -3.37
CA THR A 187 4.59 12.38 -3.55
C THR A 187 5.53 13.04 -4.56
N ASN A 188 6.65 12.40 -4.88
CA ASN A 188 7.59 12.81 -5.91
C ASN A 188 7.08 12.39 -7.30
N PRO A 189 6.89 13.31 -8.27
CA PRO A 189 6.49 12.96 -9.62
C PRO A 189 7.43 11.95 -10.32
N GLU A 190 8.74 12.03 -10.03
CA GLU A 190 9.72 11.10 -10.58
C GLU A 190 9.52 9.66 -10.08
N ALA A 191 9.03 9.50 -8.84
CA ALA A 191 8.67 8.20 -8.30
C ALA A 191 7.41 7.63 -8.97
N LEU A 192 6.45 8.48 -9.35
CA LEU A 192 5.27 8.05 -10.09
C LEU A 192 5.63 7.52 -11.48
N ASP A 193 6.57 8.17 -12.17
CA ASP A 193 7.05 7.70 -13.47
C ASP A 193 7.87 6.41 -13.33
N TRP A 194 8.75 6.32 -12.32
CA TRP A 194 9.47 5.09 -12.00
C TRP A 194 8.54 3.92 -11.70
N TRP A 195 7.50 4.14 -10.90
CA TRP A 195 6.54 3.08 -10.57
C TRP A 195 5.80 2.60 -11.82
N GLN A 196 5.38 3.52 -12.69
CA GLN A 196 4.75 3.17 -13.97
C GLN A 196 5.67 2.34 -14.86
N ASP A 197 6.96 2.69 -14.94
CA ASP A 197 7.95 1.91 -15.70
C ASP A 197 8.08 0.49 -15.13
N MET A 198 8.26 0.35 -13.81
CA MET A 198 8.41 -0.96 -13.15
C MET A 198 7.16 -1.84 -13.33
N VAL A 199 5.97 -1.27 -13.16
CA VAL A 199 4.69 -1.94 -13.38
C VAL A 199 4.56 -2.36 -14.84
N SER A 200 4.87 -1.48 -15.80
CA SER A 200 4.74 -1.76 -17.23
C SER A 200 5.71 -2.84 -17.71
N GLU A 201 6.96 -2.79 -17.25
CA GLU A 201 7.98 -3.80 -17.57
C GLU A 201 7.63 -5.18 -16.98
N PHE A 202 7.07 -5.22 -15.77
CA PHE A 202 6.63 -6.48 -15.17
C PHE A 202 5.35 -7.01 -15.85
N HIS A 203 4.41 -6.13 -16.19
CA HIS A 203 3.20 -6.49 -16.93
C HIS A 203 3.50 -7.11 -18.30
N ALA A 204 4.55 -6.63 -18.98
CA ALA A 204 5.02 -7.21 -20.24
C ALA A 204 5.52 -8.66 -20.10
N GLN A 205 5.91 -9.07 -18.89
CA GLN A 205 6.31 -10.45 -18.58
C GLN A 205 5.14 -11.28 -18.06
N VAL A 206 4.32 -10.71 -17.18
CA VAL A 206 3.19 -11.35 -16.52
C VAL A 206 1.97 -10.44 -16.68
N PRO A 207 0.99 -10.76 -17.55
CA PRO A 207 -0.11 -9.87 -17.88
C PRO A 207 -1.20 -9.89 -16.78
N PHE A 208 -0.91 -9.30 -15.62
CA PHE A 208 -1.88 -9.16 -14.53
C PHE A 208 -2.98 -8.13 -14.85
N ASP A 209 -4.15 -8.30 -14.27
CA ASP A 209 -5.34 -7.48 -14.54
C ASP A 209 -5.64 -6.43 -13.45
N GLY A 210 -4.92 -6.50 -12.33
CA GLY A 210 -5.03 -5.55 -11.23
C GLY A 210 -3.93 -5.73 -10.20
N MET A 211 -3.72 -4.72 -9.36
CA MET A 211 -2.70 -4.70 -8.32
C MET A 211 -3.37 -4.62 -6.95
N TRP A 212 -2.97 -5.51 -6.05
CA TRP A 212 -3.24 -5.37 -4.62
C TRP A 212 -2.04 -4.70 -3.98
N ILE A 213 -2.17 -3.42 -3.62
CA ILE A 213 -1.14 -2.70 -2.87
C ILE A 213 -1.32 -2.96 -1.37
N ASP A 214 -0.28 -3.46 -0.71
CA ASP A 214 -0.31 -3.79 0.73
C ASP A 214 0.85 -3.12 1.46
N MET A 215 0.87 -3.20 2.80
CA MET A 215 1.94 -2.69 3.67
C MET A 215 2.24 -1.19 3.51
N ASN A 216 1.24 -0.41 3.09
CA ASN A 216 1.38 0.95 2.59
C ASN A 216 0.94 2.06 3.58
N GLU A 217 0.93 1.76 4.88
CA GLU A 217 0.80 2.78 5.93
C GLU A 217 1.87 3.89 5.88
N PRO A 218 3.18 3.67 5.60
CA PRO A 218 3.92 2.44 5.26
C PRO A 218 4.35 1.62 6.49
N ALA A 219 4.17 0.30 6.40
CA ALA A 219 4.56 -0.62 7.46
C ALA A 219 6.08 -0.86 7.48
N ASN A 220 6.63 -1.02 8.68
CA ASN A 220 8.05 -1.26 8.90
C ASN A 220 8.24 -2.24 10.07
N PHE A 221 9.02 -3.31 9.86
CA PHE A 221 9.29 -4.32 10.90
C PHE A 221 10.32 -3.85 11.94
N VAL A 222 10.96 -2.71 11.70
CA VAL A 222 11.81 -2.01 12.67
C VAL A 222 11.19 -0.66 13.01
N LYS A 223 11.47 -0.16 14.22
CA LYS A 223 10.99 1.15 14.66
C LYS A 223 11.79 2.25 13.96
N GLY A 224 11.16 2.96 13.02
CA GLY A 224 11.79 4.07 12.31
C GLY A 224 12.69 3.63 11.16
N SER A 225 13.93 3.26 11.46
CA SER A 225 14.90 2.81 10.45
C SER A 225 15.87 1.79 11.04
N GLU A 226 16.71 1.16 10.21
CA GLU A 226 17.81 0.30 10.69
C GLU A 226 18.82 1.04 11.59
N HIS A 227 18.83 2.38 11.54
CA HIS A 227 19.68 3.24 12.36
C HIS A 227 18.91 3.99 13.45
N GLY A 228 17.63 3.67 13.65
CA GLY A 228 16.73 4.43 14.53
C GLY A 228 16.32 5.78 13.93
N CYS A 229 15.90 6.71 14.78
CA CYS A 229 15.49 8.06 14.37
C CYS A 229 16.28 9.11 15.17
N PRO A 230 16.49 10.31 14.61
CA PRO A 230 17.11 11.41 15.33
C PRO A 230 16.29 11.84 16.56
N ASP A 231 16.93 12.50 17.52
CA ASP A 231 16.22 13.06 18.68
C ASP A 231 15.80 14.50 18.38
N ASN A 232 14.53 14.70 18.01
CA ASN A 232 13.97 16.01 17.70
C ASN A 232 12.46 16.07 18.01
N GLU A 233 11.84 17.25 17.87
CA GLU A 233 10.43 17.49 18.19
C GLU A 233 9.43 16.76 17.26
N LEU A 234 9.85 16.32 16.07
CA LEU A 234 8.98 15.53 15.19
C LEU A 234 8.94 14.07 15.66
N GLU A 235 10.07 13.54 16.12
CA GLU A 235 10.16 12.18 16.64
C GLU A 235 9.61 12.09 18.08
N ASN A 236 9.82 13.13 18.87
CA ASN A 236 9.41 13.23 20.28
C ASN A 236 8.53 14.48 20.48
N PRO A 237 7.29 14.50 19.94
CA PRO A 237 6.43 15.67 20.02
C PRO A 237 5.94 15.91 21.45
N PRO A 238 5.60 17.18 21.80
CA PRO A 238 5.09 17.53 23.13
C PRO A 238 3.73 16.90 23.44
N TYR A 239 3.00 16.43 22.42
CA TYR A 239 1.77 15.66 22.55
C TYR A 239 1.85 14.45 21.62
N VAL A 240 1.66 13.25 22.18
CA VAL A 240 1.54 12.01 21.42
C VAL A 240 0.08 11.53 21.55
N PRO A 241 -0.66 11.38 20.43
CA PRO A 241 -2.00 10.81 20.45
C PRO A 241 -2.01 9.37 20.97
N GLY A 242 -3.20 8.80 21.23
CA GLY A 242 -3.36 7.43 21.72
C GLY A 242 -3.03 6.32 20.71
N VAL A 243 -1.95 6.46 19.93
CA VAL A 243 -1.46 5.48 18.96
C VAL A 243 -0.93 4.22 19.66
N VAL A 244 -0.97 3.09 18.94
CA VAL A 244 -0.40 1.82 19.42
C VAL A 244 1.09 2.03 19.74
N ASP A 245 1.54 1.45 20.85
CA ASP A 245 2.90 1.57 21.40
C ASP A 245 3.35 3.00 21.79
N GLY A 246 2.45 3.99 21.75
CA GLY A 246 2.69 5.34 22.27
C GLY A 246 3.82 6.10 21.57
N SER A 247 4.12 5.77 20.32
CA SER A 247 5.24 6.31 19.55
C SER A 247 4.85 6.45 18.08
N LEU A 248 5.14 7.61 17.47
CA LEU A 248 4.78 7.85 16.06
C LEU A 248 5.53 6.93 15.07
N GLN A 249 6.68 6.39 15.47
CA GLN A 249 7.53 5.52 14.65
C GLN A 249 7.23 4.03 14.86
N ALA A 250 6.26 3.68 15.72
CA ALA A 250 5.91 2.28 15.96
C ALA A 250 5.36 1.66 14.67
N ALA A 251 5.99 0.57 14.23
CA ALA A 251 5.66 -0.15 13.00
C ALA A 251 5.70 0.70 11.70
N THR A 252 6.41 1.83 11.69
CA THR A 252 6.55 2.72 10.51
C THR A 252 7.93 3.41 10.47
N ILE A 253 8.12 4.35 9.56
CA ILE A 253 9.38 5.09 9.35
C ILE A 253 9.53 6.29 10.29
N CYS A 254 10.71 6.93 10.30
CA CYS A 254 10.96 8.12 11.10
C CYS A 254 10.07 9.30 10.66
N ALA A 255 9.47 10.01 11.62
CA ALA A 255 8.53 11.11 11.35
C ALA A 255 9.21 12.32 10.67
N SER A 256 10.52 12.49 10.90
CA SER A 256 11.38 13.52 10.30
C SER A 256 12.02 13.10 8.98
N SER A 257 11.66 11.94 8.44
CA SER A 257 12.11 11.54 7.09
C SER A 257 11.53 12.46 6.02
N HIS A 258 12.27 12.65 4.94
CA HIS A 258 11.96 13.64 3.90
C HIS A 258 11.29 12.99 2.69
N GLN A 259 10.16 13.59 2.30
CA GLN A 259 9.43 13.40 1.05
C GLN A 259 9.41 14.70 0.25
N PHE A 260 9.00 14.65 -1.01
CA PHE A 260 8.96 15.79 -1.92
C PHE A 260 8.02 16.90 -1.44
N LEU A 261 6.94 16.55 -0.74
CA LEU A 261 5.97 17.50 -0.18
C LEU A 261 6.25 17.91 1.28
N SER A 262 7.34 17.42 1.90
CA SER A 262 7.69 17.71 3.31
C SER A 262 8.72 18.81 3.46
#